data_AF-Q0K5G9-F1
#
_entry.id   AF-Q0K5G9-F1
#
_cell.length_a   1.000
_cell.length_b   1.000
_cell.length_c   1.000
_cell.angle_alpha   90.00
_cell.angle_beta   90.00
_cell.angle_gamma   90.00
#
_symmetry.space_group_name_H-M   'P 1'
#
loop_
_entity.id
_entity.type
_entity.pdbx_description
1 polymer ?
#
loop_
_entity_poly.entity_id
_entity_poly.type
_entity_poly.pdbx_seq_one_letter_code
_entity_poly.pdbx_strand_id
1 'polypeptide(L)'
;MLSTPRLSDFRVMVDTNVDTAADRACLHLRPGGAGRRGLLARWWLALVLALASLLWLPPVARAQVIEATEARIEFQDGGFELAASFDFDLPPALEDALHKGISLYFAVDFQLSRSRWYWFDDKPVNTTRSVRLSYQPLTRQYRVSTGGLQLPFTRLKGALQFIQRVRGWRVFERNVVKPGETYHAEVRMRLDLSQLPKPFQINAVNTREWNLASDWRRFAYTVPTDLNAAPPPPLPAAPPPAPAPGPASPALPASPAVPAPASAPAAAIDARGLTMQTVSYGLSPALLLQPASSQP
;
A
#
# COMPACT_ATOMS: atom_id res chain seq x y z
N MET A 1 -27.98 25.38 -38.81
CA MET A 1 -29.21 24.59 -39.01
C MET A 1 -28.83 23.14 -38.73
N LEU A 2 -29.51 22.34 -37.92
CA LEU A 2 -30.48 22.50 -36.85
C LEU A 2 -30.56 21.08 -36.23
N SER A 3 -30.80 21.02 -34.93
CA SER A 3 -31.41 19.87 -34.23
C SER A 3 -30.59 18.59 -34.01
N THR A 4 -30.06 18.55 -32.80
CA THR A 4 -30.27 17.48 -31.79
C THR A 4 -31.59 16.72 -31.95
N PRO A 5 -31.61 15.43 -31.57
CA PRO A 5 -32.66 15.01 -30.64
C PRO A 5 -32.12 14.27 -29.41
N ARG A 6 -32.87 14.46 -28.31
CA ARG A 6 -32.72 13.90 -26.97
C ARG A 6 -33.87 12.91 -26.71
N LEU A 7 -33.65 12.11 -25.66
CA LEU A 7 -34.65 11.44 -24.80
C LEU A 7 -35.34 10.16 -25.32
N SER A 8 -35.18 9.12 -24.50
CA SER A 8 -36.28 8.36 -23.87
C SER A 8 -37.41 7.86 -24.74
N ASP A 9 -37.37 6.57 -25.10
CA ASP A 9 -38.53 5.68 -25.00
C ASP A 9 -38.10 4.26 -25.36
N PHE A 10 -38.10 3.30 -24.42
CA PHE A 10 -38.27 1.89 -24.79
C PHE A 10 -38.82 1.13 -23.58
N ARG A 11 -40.06 1.49 -23.22
CA ARG A 11 -40.92 0.69 -22.36
C ARG A 11 -41.65 -0.30 -23.25
N VAL A 12 -41.14 -1.52 -23.38
CA VAL A 12 -41.85 -2.58 -24.10
C VAL A 12 -42.98 -3.09 -23.22
N MET A 13 -44.15 -2.59 -23.58
CA MET A 13 -45.48 -3.13 -23.34
C MET A 13 -45.65 -4.41 -24.16
N VAL A 14 -46.00 -5.51 -23.50
CA VAL A 14 -46.68 -6.64 -24.15
C VAL A 14 -48.04 -6.76 -23.48
N ASP A 15 -49.04 -6.29 -24.22
CA ASP A 15 -50.48 -6.50 -24.05
C ASP A 15 -50.77 -7.98 -23.78
N THR A 16 -51.55 -8.29 -22.74
CA THR A 16 -53.02 -8.47 -22.81
C THR A 16 -53.45 -9.55 -23.79
N ASN A 17 -54.02 -10.64 -23.26
CA ASN A 17 -55.43 -10.98 -23.42
C ASN A 17 -55.61 -12.50 -23.23
N VAL A 18 -56.43 -12.88 -22.26
CA VAL A 18 -57.61 -13.74 -22.44
C VAL A 18 -58.12 -14.11 -21.05
N ASP A 19 -59.01 -13.23 -20.60
CA ASP A 19 -60.09 -13.56 -19.68
C ASP A 19 -61.06 -14.47 -20.45
N THR A 20 -61.42 -15.64 -19.92
CA THR A 20 -62.71 -16.33 -20.05
C THR A 20 -62.58 -17.76 -19.53
N ALA A 21 -63.03 -17.96 -18.30
CA ALA A 21 -63.86 -19.12 -17.90
C ALA A 21 -64.24 -18.95 -16.42
N ALA A 22 -65.06 -17.94 -16.15
CA ALA A 22 -66.10 -18.10 -15.16
C ALA A 22 -67.09 -19.12 -15.74
N ASP A 23 -67.44 -20.17 -14.98
CA ASP A 23 -68.80 -20.33 -14.47
C ASP A 23 -69.07 -21.78 -14.03
N ARG A 24 -69.63 -21.90 -12.82
CA ARG A 24 -70.44 -23.00 -12.27
C ARG A 24 -69.76 -24.36 -12.00
N ALA A 25 -69.94 -25.02 -10.85
CA ALA A 25 -70.86 -24.80 -9.74
C ALA A 25 -70.47 -25.70 -8.55
N CYS A 26 -71.07 -25.38 -7.38
CA CYS A 26 -71.38 -26.30 -6.28
C CYS A 26 -70.17 -26.80 -5.46
N LEU A 27 -70.16 -26.78 -4.13
CA LEU A 27 -71.10 -26.38 -3.10
C LEU A 27 -70.32 -26.58 -1.80
N HIS A 28 -70.59 -25.76 -0.79
CA HIS A 28 -70.47 -26.13 0.62
C HIS A 28 -69.07 -26.48 1.18
N LEU A 29 -68.55 -25.62 2.08
CA LEU A 29 -68.09 -26.05 3.43
C LEU A 29 -67.67 -24.83 4.28
N ARG A 30 -68.66 -24.35 5.06
CA ARG A 30 -68.62 -24.06 6.50
C ARG A 30 -67.36 -23.36 7.09
N PRO A 31 -67.50 -22.18 7.73
CA PRO A 31 -66.43 -21.57 8.51
C PRO A 31 -66.35 -22.28 9.87
N GLY A 32 -65.31 -23.11 10.06
CA GLY A 32 -65.04 -23.82 11.31
C GLY A 32 -63.71 -23.35 11.91
N GLY A 33 -63.77 -22.91 13.18
CA GLY A 33 -62.71 -22.18 13.87
C GLY A 33 -61.29 -22.74 13.76
N ALA A 34 -60.35 -21.90 13.34
CA ALA A 34 -58.94 -22.18 13.38
C ALA A 34 -58.39 -21.83 14.77
N GLY A 35 -58.45 -22.81 15.66
CA GLY A 35 -57.73 -22.79 16.94
C GLY A 35 -56.22 -22.62 16.75
N ARG A 36 -55.56 -22.28 17.87
CA ARG A 36 -54.12 -21.97 18.08
C ARG A 36 -53.08 -22.80 17.29
N ARG A 37 -53.46 -23.92 16.68
CA ARG A 37 -52.65 -24.77 15.77
C ARG A 37 -52.25 -24.08 14.47
N GLY A 38 -53.05 -23.14 13.95
CA GLY A 38 -52.69 -22.37 12.74
C GLY A 38 -51.56 -21.36 12.96
N LEU A 39 -51.39 -20.87 14.19
CA LEU A 39 -50.31 -19.96 14.56
C LEU A 39 -48.97 -20.70 14.63
N LEU A 40 -48.94 -21.90 15.23
CA LEU A 40 -47.72 -22.71 15.32
C LEU A 40 -47.20 -23.15 13.94
N ALA A 41 -48.10 -23.51 13.01
CA ALA A 41 -47.73 -23.85 11.64
C ALA A 41 -47.16 -22.65 10.86
N ARG A 42 -47.71 -21.45 11.07
CA ARG A 42 -47.18 -20.20 10.47
C ARG A 42 -45.81 -19.82 11.03
N TRP A 43 -45.57 -20.06 12.32
CA TRP A 43 -44.27 -19.85 12.95
C TRP A 43 -43.21 -20.84 12.44
N TRP A 44 -43.57 -22.11 12.28
CA TRP A 44 -42.69 -23.11 11.66
C TRP A 44 -42.36 -22.76 10.21
N LEU A 45 -43.34 -22.35 9.41
CA LEU A 45 -43.10 -21.95 8.02
C LEU A 45 -42.22 -20.70 7.93
N ALA A 46 -42.42 -19.71 8.81
CA ALA A 46 -41.58 -18.52 8.88
C ALA A 46 -40.14 -18.84 9.30
N LEU A 47 -39.95 -19.80 10.21
CA LEU A 47 -38.63 -20.25 10.65
C LEU A 47 -37.90 -21.02 9.56
N VAL A 48 -38.60 -21.87 8.80
CA VAL A 48 -38.04 -22.55 7.62
C VAL A 48 -37.70 -21.55 6.51
N LEU A 49 -38.54 -20.54 6.26
CA LEU A 49 -38.24 -19.47 5.29
C LEU A 49 -37.07 -18.60 5.73
N ALA A 50 -36.94 -18.30 7.03
CA ALA A 50 -35.79 -17.57 7.56
C ALA A 50 -34.51 -18.39 7.51
N LEU A 51 -34.58 -19.70 7.77
CA LEU A 51 -33.44 -20.60 7.67
C LEU A 51 -33.02 -20.83 6.21
N ALA A 52 -33.99 -20.91 5.29
CA ALA A 52 -33.75 -20.98 3.85
C ALA A 52 -33.17 -19.67 3.31
N SER A 53 -33.60 -18.50 3.80
CA SER A 53 -33.00 -17.21 3.41
C SER A 53 -31.58 -17.06 3.96
N LEU A 54 -31.31 -17.59 5.16
CA LEU A 54 -29.97 -17.62 5.72
C LEU A 54 -29.04 -18.58 4.97
N LEU A 55 -29.58 -19.66 4.41
CA LEU A 55 -28.83 -20.59 3.55
C LEU A 55 -28.58 -20.03 2.13
N TRP A 56 -29.34 -18.99 1.74
CA TRP A 56 -29.13 -18.27 0.48
C TRP A 56 -28.12 -17.12 0.60
N LEU A 57 -27.57 -16.84 1.79
CA LEU A 57 -26.47 -15.89 1.89
C LEU A 57 -25.27 -16.46 1.14
N PRO A 58 -24.80 -15.83 0.05
CA PRO A 58 -23.61 -16.27 -0.63
C PRO A 58 -22.45 -16.20 0.37
N PRO A 59 -21.57 -17.23 0.43
CA PRO A 59 -20.37 -17.13 1.24
C PRO A 59 -19.61 -15.88 0.78
N VAL A 60 -19.44 -14.91 1.67
CA VAL A 60 -18.56 -13.78 1.46
C VAL A 60 -17.13 -14.32 1.56
N ALA A 61 -16.71 -15.00 0.50
CA ALA A 61 -15.33 -15.33 0.28
C ALA A 61 -14.59 -14.01 0.11
N ARG A 62 -13.90 -13.58 1.16
CA ARG A 62 -12.95 -12.46 1.11
C ARG A 62 -11.92 -12.82 0.05
N ALA A 63 -12.05 -12.25 -1.14
CA ALA A 63 -10.99 -12.31 -2.13
C ALA A 63 -9.76 -11.66 -1.48
N GLN A 64 -8.65 -12.41 -1.37
CA GLN A 64 -7.35 -11.83 -1.02
C GLN A 64 -6.88 -11.05 -2.25
N VAL A 65 -7.39 -9.82 -2.36
CA VAL A 65 -7.04 -8.88 -3.41
C VAL A 65 -5.72 -8.24 -3.01
N ILE A 66 -4.74 -8.31 -3.91
CA ILE A 66 -3.47 -7.60 -3.75
C ILE A 66 -3.73 -6.12 -3.98
N GLU A 67 -3.46 -5.28 -2.97
CA GLU A 67 -3.63 -3.84 -3.08
C GLU A 67 -2.29 -3.18 -3.45
N ALA A 68 -2.28 -2.39 -4.51
CA ALA A 68 -1.09 -1.62 -4.90
C ALA A 68 -1.07 -0.29 -4.13
N THR A 69 -0.24 -0.21 -3.10
CA THR A 69 -0.17 0.92 -2.18
C THR A 69 0.47 2.15 -2.82
N GLU A 70 1.64 1.97 -3.44
CA GLU A 70 2.44 3.09 -3.95
C GLU A 70 3.07 2.72 -5.29
N ALA A 71 2.98 3.61 -6.27
CA ALA A 71 3.67 3.47 -7.54
C ALA A 71 4.20 4.84 -7.96
N ARG A 72 5.50 4.92 -8.24
CA ARG A 72 6.19 6.13 -8.66
C ARG A 72 7.16 5.79 -9.77
N ILE A 73 7.28 6.70 -10.73
CA ILE A 73 8.26 6.63 -11.80
C ILE A 73 9.31 7.71 -11.53
N GLU A 74 10.57 7.31 -11.51
CA GLU A 74 11.72 8.19 -11.32
C GLU A 74 12.58 8.16 -12.58
N PHE A 75 13.15 9.31 -12.94
CA PHE A 75 14.07 9.40 -14.06
C PHE A 75 15.51 9.27 -13.53
N GLN A 76 16.20 8.19 -13.91
CA GLN A 76 17.59 7.93 -13.53
C GLN A 76 18.37 7.38 -14.73
N ASP A 77 19.64 7.80 -14.87
CA ASP A 77 20.58 7.28 -15.89
C ASP A 77 20.00 7.20 -17.33
N GLY A 78 19.28 8.24 -17.75
CA GLY A 78 18.68 8.33 -19.09
C GLY A 78 17.50 7.38 -19.32
N GLY A 79 16.99 6.73 -18.29
CA GLY A 79 15.84 5.84 -18.31
C GLY A 79 14.81 6.19 -17.25
N PHE A 80 13.61 5.64 -17.42
CA PHE A 80 12.59 5.71 -16.40
C PHE A 80 12.58 4.40 -15.62
N GLU A 81 12.73 4.52 -14.30
CA GLU A 81 12.64 3.41 -13.37
C GLU A 81 11.31 3.45 -12.63
N LEU A 82 10.65 2.30 -12.54
CA LEU A 82 9.45 2.11 -11.75
C LEU A 82 9.82 1.65 -10.34
N ALA A 83 9.31 2.37 -9.36
CA ALA A 83 9.24 1.96 -7.96
C ALA A 83 7.78 1.70 -7.60
N ALA A 84 7.44 0.46 -7.25
CA ALA A 84 6.10 0.06 -6.86
C ALA A 84 6.12 -0.80 -5.59
N SER A 85 5.13 -0.57 -4.73
CA SER A 85 4.90 -1.32 -3.50
C SER A 85 3.49 -1.92 -3.55
N PHE A 86 3.42 -3.24 -3.41
CA PHE A 86 2.20 -4.03 -3.35
C PHE A 86 2.06 -4.62 -1.96
N ASP A 87 0.84 -4.65 -1.41
CA ASP A 87 0.54 -5.35 -0.16
C ASP A 87 -0.32 -6.57 -0.46
N PHE A 88 0.21 -7.76 -0.14
CA PHE A 88 -0.51 -9.01 -0.28
C PHE A 88 0.06 -10.09 0.62
N ASP A 89 -0.80 -11.04 1.01
CA ASP A 89 -0.41 -12.25 1.71
C ASP A 89 -0.47 -13.45 0.76
N LEU A 90 0.32 -14.50 1.04
CA LEU A 90 0.33 -15.70 0.22
C LEU A 90 -0.73 -16.68 0.75
N PRO A 91 -1.69 -17.14 -0.07
CA PRO A 91 -2.66 -18.12 0.37
C PRO A 91 -1.99 -19.44 0.83
N PRO A 92 -2.54 -20.14 1.83
CA PRO A 92 -1.93 -21.34 2.40
C PRO A 92 -1.71 -22.46 1.36
N ALA A 93 -2.56 -22.53 0.33
CA ALA A 93 -2.38 -23.46 -0.78
C ALA A 93 -1.07 -23.23 -1.57
N LEU A 94 -0.67 -21.97 -1.76
CA LEU A 94 0.58 -21.62 -2.45
C LEU A 94 1.79 -21.81 -1.54
N GLU A 95 1.63 -21.59 -0.24
CA GLU A 95 2.68 -21.89 0.75
C GLU A 95 3.02 -23.38 0.74
N ASP A 96 2.02 -24.25 0.85
CA ASP A 96 2.20 -25.70 0.81
C ASP A 96 2.82 -26.16 -0.52
N ALA A 97 2.39 -25.56 -1.64
CA ALA A 97 2.98 -25.81 -2.95
C ALA A 97 4.46 -25.41 -3.02
N LEU A 98 4.80 -24.25 -2.47
CA LEU A 98 6.17 -23.76 -2.38
C LEU A 98 7.02 -24.72 -1.53
N HIS A 99 6.51 -25.19 -0.38
CA HIS A 99 7.20 -26.19 0.46
C HIS A 99 7.41 -27.53 -0.24
N LYS A 100 6.49 -27.91 -1.13
CA LYS A 100 6.62 -29.08 -2.04
C LYS A 100 7.65 -28.89 -3.16
N GLY A 101 8.34 -27.75 -3.21
CA GLY A 101 9.41 -27.46 -4.16
C GLY A 101 8.93 -26.80 -5.46
N ILE A 102 7.66 -26.38 -5.52
CA ILE A 102 7.11 -25.73 -6.71
C ILE A 102 7.55 -24.28 -6.71
N SER A 103 8.08 -23.81 -7.85
CA SER A 103 8.50 -22.42 -8.01
C SER A 103 7.32 -21.55 -8.42
N LEU A 104 7.13 -20.44 -7.73
CA LEU A 104 6.10 -19.44 -8.02
C LEU A 104 6.71 -18.31 -8.85
N TYR A 105 6.04 -17.90 -9.92
CA TYR A 105 6.49 -16.83 -10.82
C TYR A 105 5.55 -15.65 -10.71
N PHE A 106 6.01 -14.56 -10.12
CA PHE A 106 5.27 -13.31 -10.05
C PHE A 106 5.63 -12.46 -11.27
N ALA A 107 4.65 -12.08 -12.07
CA ALA A 107 4.80 -11.16 -13.18
C ALA A 107 4.25 -9.79 -12.78
N VAL A 108 5.07 -8.75 -12.94
CA VAL A 108 4.68 -7.35 -12.80
C VAL A 108 4.53 -6.79 -14.19
N ASP A 109 3.31 -6.46 -14.58
CA ASP A 109 2.99 -5.83 -15.86
C ASP A 109 2.88 -4.32 -15.67
N PHE A 110 3.52 -3.58 -16.57
CA PHE A 110 3.46 -2.13 -16.60
C PHE A 110 3.02 -1.68 -18.00
N GLN A 111 1.98 -0.84 -18.04
CA GLN A 111 1.47 -0.25 -19.26
C GLN A 111 1.52 1.26 -19.15
N LEU A 112 2.06 1.92 -20.18
CA LEU A 112 2.03 3.37 -20.31
C LEU A 112 1.15 3.75 -21.50
N SER A 113 0.12 4.52 -21.24
CA SER A 113 -0.79 5.07 -22.26
C SER A 113 -0.86 6.59 -22.15
N ARG A 114 -1.19 7.26 -23.26
CA ARG A 114 -1.32 8.72 -23.28
C ARG A 114 -2.80 9.11 -23.18
N SER A 115 -3.11 10.10 -22.33
CA SER A 115 -4.48 10.61 -22.14
C SER A 115 -4.95 11.49 -23.31
N ARG A 116 -5.20 10.93 -24.49
CA ARG A 116 -5.70 11.72 -25.64
C ARG A 116 -7.22 11.62 -25.74
N TRP A 117 -7.88 12.77 -25.71
CA TRP A 117 -9.34 12.87 -25.54
C TRP A 117 -10.17 12.21 -26.65
N TYR A 118 -9.66 12.07 -27.87
CA TYR A 118 -10.47 11.55 -28.97
C TYR A 118 -9.54 10.92 -30.05
N TRP A 119 -9.77 9.63 -30.33
CA TRP A 119 -9.57 8.87 -31.59
C TRP A 119 -8.23 8.23 -32.08
N PHE A 120 -7.06 8.24 -31.42
CA PHE A 120 -5.94 7.38 -31.90
C PHE A 120 -5.07 6.76 -30.80
N ASP A 121 -4.88 5.44 -30.91
CA ASP A 121 -3.95 4.63 -30.12
C ASP A 121 -2.51 5.10 -30.31
N ASP A 122 -1.99 5.82 -29.32
CA ASP A 122 -0.55 5.90 -29.10
C ASP A 122 -0.12 4.53 -28.56
N LYS A 123 0.82 3.87 -29.24
CA LYS A 123 1.22 2.48 -28.94
C LYS A 123 1.54 2.36 -27.45
N PRO A 124 0.72 1.63 -26.66
CA PRO A 124 0.96 1.51 -25.24
C PRO A 124 2.31 0.80 -25.05
N VAL A 125 3.20 1.42 -24.28
CA VAL A 125 4.45 0.74 -23.90
C VAL A 125 4.08 -0.30 -22.86
N ASN A 126 4.18 -1.57 -23.21
CA ASN A 126 3.97 -2.68 -22.29
C ASN A 126 5.30 -3.33 -21.97
N THR A 127 5.61 -3.44 -20.69
CA THR A 127 6.80 -4.14 -20.19
C THR A 127 6.40 -5.03 -19.02
N THR A 128 6.97 -6.23 -18.99
CA THR A 128 6.67 -7.23 -17.96
C THR A 128 7.96 -7.70 -17.33
N ARG A 129 8.02 -7.72 -15.99
CA ARG A 129 9.13 -8.29 -15.22
C ARG A 129 8.66 -9.49 -14.43
N SER A 130 9.38 -10.60 -14.56
CA SER A 130 9.14 -11.81 -13.78
C SER A 130 10.10 -11.91 -12.58
N VAL A 131 9.55 -12.37 -11.46
CA VAL A 131 10.24 -12.62 -10.20
C VAL A 131 9.93 -14.04 -9.76
N ARG A 132 10.96 -14.85 -9.54
CA ARG A 132 10.79 -16.26 -9.16
C ARG A 132 10.99 -16.42 -7.66
N LEU A 133 10.05 -17.07 -6.99
CA LEU A 133 10.15 -17.52 -5.61
C LEU A 133 10.25 -19.04 -5.59
N SER A 134 11.24 -19.59 -4.88
CA SER A 134 11.45 -21.04 -4.72
C SER A 134 11.87 -21.37 -3.30
N TYR A 135 11.58 -22.61 -2.86
CA TYR A 135 12.04 -23.12 -1.56
C TYR A 135 12.98 -24.28 -1.76
N GLN A 136 14.07 -24.30 -1.00
CA GLN A 136 15.01 -25.42 -0.95
C GLN A 136 14.81 -26.22 0.34
N PRO A 137 14.26 -27.45 0.27
CA PRO A 137 14.01 -28.26 1.47
C PRO A 137 15.28 -28.63 2.22
N LEU A 138 16.38 -28.86 1.51
CA LEU A 138 17.66 -29.27 2.10
C LEU A 138 18.25 -28.18 3.00
N THR A 139 18.26 -26.93 2.54
CA THR A 139 18.81 -25.79 3.29
C THR A 139 17.75 -25.03 4.09
N ARG A 140 16.46 -25.39 3.92
CA ARG A 140 15.29 -24.71 4.48
C ARG A 140 15.24 -23.21 4.19
N GLN A 141 15.73 -22.82 3.01
CA GLN A 141 15.81 -21.42 2.59
C GLN A 141 14.83 -21.14 1.46
N TYR A 142 14.22 -19.97 1.52
CA TYR A 142 13.51 -19.36 0.41
C TYR A 142 14.52 -18.64 -0.48
N ARG A 143 14.34 -18.69 -1.80
CA ARG A 143 15.18 -17.99 -2.76
C ARG A 143 14.31 -17.18 -3.69
N VAL A 144 14.60 -15.88 -3.78
CA VAL A 144 13.98 -14.97 -4.73
C VAL A 144 14.98 -14.67 -5.84
N SER A 145 14.57 -14.84 -7.08
CA SER A 145 15.39 -14.54 -8.26
C SER A 145 14.74 -13.45 -9.11
N THR A 146 15.47 -12.37 -9.37
CA THR A 146 15.04 -11.22 -10.17
C THR A 146 16.07 -10.93 -11.26
N GLY A 147 15.80 -11.35 -12.51
CA GLY A 147 16.61 -10.97 -13.68
C GLY A 147 18.13 -11.16 -13.53
N GLY A 148 18.57 -12.21 -12.82
CA GLY A 148 19.98 -12.53 -12.59
C GLY A 148 20.46 -12.35 -11.14
N LEU A 149 19.76 -11.57 -10.33
CA LEU A 149 20.03 -11.47 -8.90
C LEU A 149 19.25 -12.53 -8.12
N GLN A 150 19.92 -13.29 -7.26
CA GLN A 150 19.27 -14.30 -6.41
C GLN A 150 19.58 -14.03 -4.94
N LEU A 151 18.54 -13.78 -4.14
CA LEU A 151 18.68 -13.56 -2.70
C LEU A 151 18.07 -14.72 -1.91
N PRO A 152 18.84 -15.33 -0.99
CA PRO A 152 18.31 -16.29 -0.03
C PRO A 152 17.64 -15.57 1.16
N PHE A 153 16.56 -16.16 1.68
CA PHE A 153 15.80 -15.70 2.83
C PHE A 153 15.46 -16.86 3.76
N THR A 154 15.54 -16.64 5.07
CA THR A 154 15.19 -17.66 6.09
C THR A 154 13.69 -17.70 6.40
N ARG A 155 12.97 -16.60 6.16
CA ARG A 155 11.53 -16.45 6.44
C ARG A 155 10.76 -16.13 5.17
N LEU A 156 9.62 -16.79 4.97
CA LEU A 156 8.72 -16.54 3.84
C LEU A 156 8.28 -15.07 3.79
N LYS A 157 7.87 -14.51 4.93
CA LYS A 157 7.45 -13.10 5.04
C LYS A 157 8.51 -12.12 4.54
N GLY A 158 9.80 -12.38 4.80
CA GLY A 158 10.89 -11.53 4.30
C GLY A 158 11.06 -11.61 2.79
N ALA A 159 10.91 -12.81 2.22
CA ALA A 159 10.91 -13.00 0.78
C ALA A 159 9.71 -12.31 0.11
N LEU A 160 8.52 -12.42 0.70
CA LEU A 160 7.31 -11.73 0.22
C LEU A 160 7.46 -10.21 0.27
N GLN A 161 7.98 -9.64 1.37
CA GLN A 161 8.22 -8.19 1.46
C GLN A 161 9.20 -7.67 0.39
N PHE A 162 10.15 -8.50 -0.04
CA PHE A 162 11.03 -8.16 -1.15
C PHE A 162 10.29 -8.19 -2.50
N ILE A 163 9.45 -9.20 -2.75
CA ILE A 163 8.65 -9.31 -3.99
C ILE A 163 7.60 -8.19 -4.07
N GLN A 164 6.99 -7.87 -2.94
CA GLN A 164 6.06 -6.76 -2.75
C GLN A 164 6.67 -5.40 -3.11
N ARG A 165 7.98 -5.23 -2.97
CA ARG A 165 8.70 -3.97 -3.23
C ARG A 165 9.53 -4.10 -4.50
N VAL A 166 8.99 -3.60 -5.60
CA VAL A 166 9.72 -3.50 -6.87
C VAL A 166 10.41 -2.14 -6.92
N ARG A 167 11.73 -2.11 -7.03
CA ARG A 167 12.52 -0.88 -7.13
C ARG A 167 13.56 -0.99 -8.24
N GLY A 168 13.94 0.16 -8.80
CA GLY A 168 14.99 0.25 -9.83
C GLY A 168 14.69 -0.61 -11.06
N TRP A 169 13.41 -0.71 -11.44
CA TRP A 169 13.05 -1.44 -12.65
C TRP A 169 12.96 -0.49 -13.83
N ARG A 170 13.96 -0.53 -14.73
CA ARG A 170 13.92 0.23 -15.97
C ARG A 170 12.75 -0.24 -16.85
N VAL A 171 11.75 0.61 -17.01
CA VAL A 171 10.51 0.30 -17.76
C VAL A 171 10.58 0.78 -19.21
N PHE A 172 11.15 1.96 -19.44
CA PHE A 172 11.30 2.54 -20.77
C PHE A 172 12.42 3.58 -20.82
N GLU A 173 12.90 3.88 -22.02
CA GLU A 173 13.95 4.88 -22.25
C GLU A 173 13.38 6.28 -22.50
N ARG A 174 14.23 7.31 -22.47
CA ARG A 174 13.85 8.68 -22.82
C ARG A 174 13.23 8.81 -24.22
N ASN A 175 13.63 7.97 -25.16
CA ASN A 175 13.23 8.10 -26.58
C ASN A 175 11.76 7.74 -26.85
N VAL A 176 11.09 7.04 -25.93
CA VAL A 176 9.71 6.57 -26.11
C VAL A 176 8.67 7.50 -25.51
N VAL A 177 9.07 8.50 -24.73
CA VAL A 177 8.16 9.48 -24.11
C VAL A 177 8.57 10.91 -24.47
N LYS A 178 7.59 11.79 -24.67
CA LYS A 178 7.84 13.21 -24.88
C LYS A 178 7.86 13.95 -23.54
N PRO A 179 8.87 14.80 -23.31
CA PRO A 179 8.94 15.65 -22.11
C PRO A 179 7.78 16.64 -22.07
N GLY A 180 7.27 16.93 -20.87
CA GLY A 180 6.18 17.88 -20.65
C GLY A 180 4.77 17.34 -20.92
N GLU A 181 4.63 16.07 -21.32
CA GLU A 181 3.33 15.44 -21.49
C GLU A 181 2.93 14.58 -20.28
N THR A 182 1.62 14.51 -20.04
CA THR A 182 1.03 13.64 -19.01
C THR A 182 0.63 12.30 -19.62
N TYR A 183 1.14 11.23 -19.03
CA TYR A 183 0.83 9.84 -19.35
C TYR A 183 0.05 9.20 -18.21
N HIS A 184 -0.76 8.20 -18.55
CA HIS A 184 -1.37 7.29 -17.60
C HIS A 184 -0.53 6.02 -17.54
N ALA A 185 0.07 5.80 -16.38
CA ALA A 185 0.74 4.56 -16.07
C ALA A 185 -0.23 3.64 -15.34
N GLU A 186 -0.27 2.38 -15.78
CA GLU A 186 -0.99 1.31 -15.11
C GLU A 186 0.02 0.24 -14.70
N VAL A 187 -0.02 -0.15 -13.42
CA VAL A 187 0.81 -1.24 -12.91
C VAL A 187 -0.06 -2.33 -12.30
N ARG A 188 0.30 -3.58 -12.54
CA ARG A 188 -0.36 -4.74 -11.96
C ARG A 188 0.68 -5.81 -11.64
N MET A 189 0.47 -6.53 -10.55
CA MET A 189 1.21 -7.74 -10.25
C MET A 189 0.27 -8.94 -10.27
N ARG A 190 0.72 -10.05 -10.87
CA ARG A 190 -0.02 -11.30 -10.94
C ARG A 190 0.90 -12.50 -10.77
N LEU A 191 0.37 -13.59 -10.26
CA LEU A 191 1.03 -14.89 -10.30
C LEU A 191 0.82 -15.53 -11.68
N ASP A 192 1.91 -15.90 -12.34
CA ASP A 192 1.89 -16.62 -13.61
C ASP A 192 1.81 -18.14 -13.38
N LEU A 193 0.61 -18.66 -13.57
CA LEU A 193 0.28 -20.08 -13.40
C LEU A 193 0.64 -20.92 -14.64
N SER A 194 0.95 -20.29 -15.78
CA SER A 194 1.30 -20.99 -17.01
C SER A 194 2.61 -21.76 -16.90
N GLN A 195 3.51 -21.30 -16.03
CA GLN A 195 4.80 -21.90 -15.73
C GLN A 195 4.71 -23.02 -14.67
N LEU A 196 3.52 -23.24 -14.09
CA LEU A 196 3.32 -24.34 -13.15
C LEU A 196 3.13 -25.67 -13.88
N PRO A 197 3.55 -26.81 -13.29
CA PRO A 197 3.27 -28.13 -13.83
C PRO A 197 1.77 -28.29 -14.13
N LYS A 198 1.44 -28.94 -15.25
CA LYS A 198 0.05 -29.18 -15.69
C LYS A 198 -0.94 -29.62 -14.61
N PRO A 199 -0.63 -30.49 -13.63
CA PRO A 199 -1.58 -30.82 -12.56
C PRO A 199 -2.03 -29.59 -11.73
N PHE A 200 -1.17 -28.58 -11.54
CA PHE A 200 -1.52 -27.37 -10.80
C PHE A 200 -2.34 -26.38 -11.62
N GLN A 201 -2.22 -26.40 -12.95
CA GLN A 201 -3.05 -25.57 -13.83
C GLN A 201 -4.53 -25.94 -13.73
N ILE A 202 -4.85 -27.21 -13.48
CA ILE A 202 -6.23 -27.69 -13.29
C ILE A 202 -6.81 -27.14 -11.97
N ASN A 203 -5.99 -27.08 -10.92
CA ASN A 203 -6.39 -26.52 -9.62
C ASN A 203 -6.60 -25.00 -9.69
N ALA A 204 -5.85 -24.29 -10.54
CA ALA A 204 -6.02 -22.85 -10.76
C ALA A 204 -7.38 -22.46 -11.36
N VAL A 205 -7.95 -23.32 -12.20
CA VAL A 205 -9.28 -23.06 -12.80
C VAL A 205 -10.39 -23.28 -11.78
N ASN A 206 -10.22 -24.22 -10.85
CA ASN A 206 -11.23 -24.59 -9.88
C ASN A 206 -11.14 -23.80 -8.56
N THR A 207 -9.94 -23.34 -8.20
CA THR A 207 -9.66 -22.80 -6.87
C THR A 207 -9.05 -21.40 -6.94
N ARG A 208 -9.80 -20.41 -6.43
CA ARG A 208 -9.39 -18.99 -6.38
C ARG A 208 -8.11 -18.73 -5.60
N GLU A 209 -7.76 -19.61 -4.67
CA GLU A 209 -6.52 -19.51 -3.87
C GLU A 209 -5.27 -19.53 -4.75
N TRP A 210 -5.32 -20.16 -5.92
CA TRP A 210 -4.24 -20.19 -6.91
C TRP A 210 -4.18 -18.95 -7.80
N ASN A 211 -5.27 -18.18 -7.90
CA ASN A 211 -5.35 -16.97 -8.72
C ASN A 211 -5.03 -15.73 -7.88
N LEU A 212 -3.75 -15.55 -7.55
CA LEU A 212 -3.27 -14.39 -6.83
C LEU A 212 -2.89 -13.28 -7.81
N ALA A 213 -3.73 -12.26 -7.94
CA ALA A 213 -3.47 -11.10 -8.78
C ALA A 213 -3.97 -9.80 -8.13
N SER A 214 -3.26 -8.70 -8.42
CA SER A 214 -3.67 -7.34 -8.06
C SER A 214 -4.65 -6.77 -9.07
N ASP A 215 -5.41 -5.78 -8.62
CA ASP A 215 -6.09 -4.87 -9.53
C ASP A 215 -5.08 -3.96 -10.26
N TRP A 216 -5.51 -3.40 -11.39
CA TRP A 216 -4.72 -2.42 -12.12
C TRP A 216 -4.69 -1.10 -11.34
N ARG A 217 -3.50 -0.66 -10.94
CA ARG A 217 -3.31 0.62 -10.28
C ARG A 217 -2.93 1.67 -11.31
N ARG A 218 -3.83 2.61 -11.53
CA ARG A 218 -3.67 3.72 -12.47
C ARG A 218 -3.15 4.95 -11.75
N PHE A 219 -2.15 5.61 -12.32
CA PHE A 219 -1.68 6.90 -11.86
C PHE A 219 -1.22 7.77 -13.03
N ALA A 220 -1.44 9.08 -12.90
CA ALA A 220 -0.97 10.04 -13.88
C ALA A 220 0.50 10.38 -13.59
N TYR A 221 1.33 10.34 -14.61
CA TYR A 221 2.73 10.72 -14.55
C TYR A 221 3.01 11.81 -15.59
N THR A 222 3.44 12.97 -15.12
CA THR A 222 3.91 14.05 -15.99
C THR A 222 5.41 13.95 -16.13
N VAL A 223 5.88 13.75 -17.36
CA VAL A 223 7.32 13.66 -17.64
C VAL A 223 7.95 15.03 -17.37
N PRO A 224 8.96 15.14 -16.50
CA PRO A 224 9.66 16.39 -16.26
C PRO A 224 10.21 16.95 -17.57
N THR A 225 10.00 18.24 -17.82
CA THR A 225 10.57 18.91 -19.02
C THR A 225 12.09 18.95 -18.94
N ASP A 226 12.62 19.14 -17.73
CA ASP A 226 14.05 19.11 -17.41
C ASP A 226 14.49 17.70 -17.00
N LEU A 227 14.65 16.82 -18.00
CA LEU A 227 15.22 15.47 -17.82
C LEU A 227 16.71 15.49 -17.42
N ASN A 228 17.28 16.66 -17.17
CA ASN A 228 18.65 16.87 -16.73
C ASN A 228 18.74 17.82 -15.53
N ALA A 229 17.61 18.22 -14.93
CA ALA A 229 17.67 18.95 -13.67
C ALA A 229 18.23 18.00 -12.61
N ALA A 230 19.43 18.31 -12.13
CA ALA A 230 19.94 17.77 -10.87
C ALA A 230 18.82 17.88 -9.81
N PRO A 231 18.69 16.93 -8.86
CA PRO A 231 17.77 17.08 -7.75
C PRO A 231 17.89 18.52 -7.24
N PRO A 232 16.78 19.25 -7.08
CA PRO A 232 16.83 20.65 -6.68
C PRO A 232 17.83 20.74 -5.53
N PRO A 233 18.82 21.65 -5.58
CA PRO A 233 19.81 21.76 -4.53
C PRO A 233 19.03 21.77 -3.22
N PRO A 234 19.45 21.00 -2.19
CA PRO A 234 18.77 21.03 -0.91
C PRO A 234 18.62 22.51 -0.57
N LEU A 235 17.37 22.98 -0.48
CA LEU A 235 17.07 24.34 -0.06
C LEU A 235 18.03 24.61 1.09
N PRO A 236 18.85 25.69 1.05
CA PRO A 236 19.83 25.95 2.10
C PRO A 236 19.07 25.78 3.40
N ALA A 237 19.50 24.77 4.18
CA ALA A 237 18.78 24.30 5.34
C ALA A 237 18.25 25.53 6.04
N ALA A 238 16.92 25.66 6.12
CA ALA A 238 16.32 26.74 6.87
C ALA A 238 17.12 26.81 8.18
N PRO A 239 17.73 27.97 8.51
CA PRO A 239 18.54 28.06 9.71
C PRO A 239 17.71 27.45 10.84
N PRO A 240 18.28 26.55 11.67
CA PRO A 240 17.52 25.90 12.71
C PRO A 240 16.70 26.97 13.41
N PRO A 241 15.38 26.78 13.61
CA PRO A 241 14.59 27.77 14.32
C PRO A 241 15.37 28.08 15.60
N ALA A 242 15.72 29.36 15.76
CA ALA A 242 16.47 29.83 16.91
C ALA A 242 15.87 29.15 18.16
N PRO A 243 16.69 28.63 19.08
CA PRO A 243 16.16 28.00 20.27
C PRO A 243 15.18 28.97 20.89
N ALA A 244 13.91 28.56 20.96
CA ALA A 244 12.89 29.33 21.64
C ALA A 244 13.47 29.71 23.01
N PRO A 245 13.36 30.97 23.47
CA PRO A 245 13.74 31.30 24.84
C PRO A 245 12.97 30.33 25.74
N GLY A 246 13.71 29.50 26.47
CA GLY A 246 13.11 28.49 27.34
C GLY A 246 12.10 29.15 28.28
N PRO A 247 11.05 28.42 28.70
CA PRO A 247 10.10 28.96 29.65
C PRO A 247 10.86 29.44 30.89
N ALA A 248 10.70 30.72 31.20
CA ALA A 248 11.25 31.35 32.38
C ALA A 248 10.96 30.47 33.60
N SER A 249 12.00 30.10 34.34
CA SER A 249 11.88 29.38 35.59
C SER A 249 10.88 30.11 36.51
N PRO A 250 9.94 29.41 37.16
CA PRO A 250 9.03 30.05 38.10
C PRO A 250 9.83 30.64 39.26
N ALA A 251 9.58 31.91 39.55
CA ALA A 251 10.15 32.64 40.67
C ALA A 251 9.89 31.90 42.00
N LEU A 252 10.95 31.67 42.76
CA LEU A 252 10.91 31.27 44.16
C LEU A 252 10.25 32.37 45.00
N PRO A 253 9.40 32.04 46.00
CA PRO A 253 8.78 33.04 46.86
C PRO A 253 9.79 33.65 47.84
N ALA A 254 9.58 34.96 48.07
CA ALA A 254 10.34 35.84 48.93
C ALA A 254 10.52 35.31 50.36
N SER A 255 11.75 35.42 50.88
CA SER A 255 12.03 35.46 52.32
C SER A 255 12.34 36.89 52.75
N PRO A 256 11.94 37.32 53.98
CA PRO A 256 11.80 38.73 54.33
C PRO A 256 13.12 39.35 54.79
N ALA A 257 13.12 40.68 54.68
CA ALA A 257 14.18 41.61 55.01
C ALA A 257 14.75 41.48 56.44
N VAL A 258 16.06 41.63 56.53
CA VAL A 258 16.77 42.06 57.76
C VAL A 258 17.50 43.38 57.44
N PRO A 259 17.32 44.43 58.25
CA PRO A 259 17.88 45.75 57.97
C PRO A 259 19.36 45.87 58.38
N ALA A 260 20.07 46.69 57.62
CA ALA A 260 21.47 47.06 57.80
C ALA A 260 21.75 47.75 59.15
N PRO A 261 23.01 47.70 59.61
CA PRO A 261 23.60 48.84 60.28
C PRO A 261 24.69 49.52 59.44
N ALA A 262 24.65 50.84 59.50
CA ALA A 262 25.60 51.79 58.97
C ALA A 262 26.98 51.67 59.60
N SER A 263 28.03 52.00 58.83
CA SER A 263 29.10 52.96 59.18
C SER A 263 30.28 52.83 58.21
N ALA A 264 30.52 53.88 57.44
CA ALA A 264 31.76 54.69 57.36
C ALA A 264 33.16 54.00 57.16
N PRO A 265 34.20 54.74 56.73
CA PRO A 265 34.98 54.36 55.56
C PRO A 265 36.49 54.13 55.81
N ALA A 266 37.14 53.71 54.72
CA ALA A 266 38.53 54.01 54.32
C ALA A 266 39.70 53.35 55.07
N ALA A 267 40.73 53.10 54.25
CA ALA A 267 42.10 52.71 54.60
C ALA A 267 42.24 51.27 55.13
N ALA A 268 43.33 50.55 54.95
CA ALA A 268 44.51 50.56 54.11
C ALA A 268 45.31 49.31 54.58
N ILE A 269 46.38 48.96 53.87
CA ILE A 269 47.54 48.20 54.39
C ILE A 269 47.40 46.66 54.53
N ASP A 270 48.18 45.99 53.68
CA ASP A 270 49.18 44.93 53.92
C ASP A 270 48.89 43.66 54.76
N ALA A 271 49.50 42.59 54.25
CA ALA A 271 50.05 41.42 54.93
C ALA A 271 49.15 40.27 55.45
N ARG A 272 49.44 39.11 54.85
CA ARG A 272 49.65 37.77 55.46
C ARG A 272 48.43 36.90 55.79
N GLY A 273 48.62 35.61 55.48
CA GLY A 273 47.85 34.46 55.97
C GLY A 273 46.92 33.89 54.91
N LEU A 274 47.21 32.72 54.34
CA LEU A 274 46.59 31.44 54.73
C LEU A 274 45.07 31.59 54.87
N THR A 275 44.20 30.97 54.06
CA THR A 275 44.15 29.54 53.75
C THR A 275 43.28 29.29 52.51
N MET A 276 43.63 28.22 51.79
CA MET A 276 42.76 27.28 51.07
C MET A 276 41.33 27.71 50.69
N GLN A 277 40.98 27.58 49.41
CA GLN A 277 40.17 26.43 48.96
C GLN A 277 39.96 26.42 47.44
N THR A 278 40.21 25.22 46.90
CA THR A 278 39.44 24.54 45.85
C THR A 278 39.35 25.22 44.48
N VAL A 279 40.30 24.85 43.61
CA VAL A 279 40.21 25.06 42.16
C VAL A 279 39.40 23.92 41.58
N SER A 280 38.18 24.26 41.14
CA SER A 280 37.34 23.38 40.32
C SER A 280 38.01 23.11 38.97
N TYR A 281 37.92 21.84 38.57
CA TYR A 281 38.47 21.25 37.35
C TYR A 281 38.16 22.05 36.08
N GLY A 282 39.21 22.57 35.44
CA GLY A 282 39.19 22.98 34.04
C GLY A 282 39.54 21.77 33.17
N LEU A 283 38.55 21.20 32.48
CA LEU A 283 38.77 20.25 31.39
C LEU A 283 38.99 21.05 30.10
N SER A 284 40.27 21.24 29.76
CA SER A 284 40.71 21.69 28.44
C SER A 284 40.81 20.50 27.47
N PRO A 285 40.69 20.77 26.15
CA PRO A 285 40.61 19.76 25.12
C PRO A 285 41.99 19.34 24.61
N ALA A 286 42.16 18.05 24.43
CA ALA A 286 43.23 17.43 23.64
C ALA A 286 42.74 16.02 23.29
N LEU A 287 43.06 15.35 22.21
CA LEU A 287 43.77 15.59 20.95
C LEU A 287 43.79 14.18 20.34
N LEU A 288 43.48 14.00 19.05
CA LEU A 288 43.75 12.81 18.22
C LEU A 288 43.07 13.08 16.86
N LEU A 289 43.72 13.65 15.82
CA LEU A 289 44.96 13.25 15.15
C LEU A 289 44.90 11.80 14.65
N GLN A 290 44.24 11.62 13.48
CA GLN A 290 44.76 11.08 12.19
C GLN A 290 45.80 9.92 12.21
N PRO A 291 45.92 9.07 11.15
CA PRO A 291 45.91 9.51 9.75
C PRO A 291 45.33 8.56 8.68
N ALA A 292 45.26 9.14 7.48
CA ALA A 292 45.07 8.53 6.18
C ALA A 292 46.12 7.46 5.84
N SER A 293 45.73 6.46 5.04
CA SER A 293 46.64 5.65 4.25
C SER A 293 46.05 5.48 2.85
N SER A 294 46.79 6.01 1.89
CA SER A 294 46.55 5.95 0.46
C SER A 294 47.41 4.85 -0.16
N GLN A 295 46.84 4.18 -1.17
CA GLN A 295 47.49 3.57 -2.35
C GLN A 295 48.37 2.32 -2.21
N PRO A 296 48.71 1.65 -3.33
CA PRO A 296 48.22 1.81 -4.72
C PRO A 296 47.37 0.64 -5.24
#